data_AF-A0A817XX12-F1
#
_entry.id   AF-A0A817XX12-F1
#
_cell.length_a   1.000
_cell.length_b   1.000
_cell.length_c   1.000
_cell.angle_alpha   90.00
_cell.angle_beta   90.00
_cell.angle_gamma   90.00
#
_symmetry.space_group_name_H-M   'P 1'
#
loop_
_entity.id
_entity.type
_entity.pdbx_description
1 polymer ?
#
loop_
_entity_poly.entity_id
_entity_poly.type
_entity_poly.pdbx_seq_one_letter_code
_entity_poly.pdbx_strand_id
1 'polypeptide(L)'
;MGTRVNDLSSEFRRVSKMQVVQTTRQIILENVRLNNQMALIENDYNEFEAKNGNIREEKKSKSLEYSLLDERERMMAKKNRKTYQLIEKLTDECTANEQFIASLDEKLSSFDYTQQLIDELEQLNEKTEIRLSQALEENESLRSSITQGEQTRSQYGHDMNKAKRVIGNTVQALKHVIQGSSETLDASRKIDIRLNAFQNILQLLNVATQLGIGPKLNDLAAKNEIKTKSVGVQTSISNRNPTPYHLQTDSSTLPRQSSTVEKHYSSLLSA
;
A
#
# COMPACT_ATOMS: atom_id res chain seq x y z
N MET A 1 71.33 -15.38 145.44
CA MET A 1 70.79 -16.18 144.31
C MET A 1 69.37 -15.76 143.90
N GLY A 2 68.51 -15.24 144.80
CA GLY A 2 67.11 -14.88 144.46
C GLY A 2 66.88 -13.61 143.63
N THR A 3 67.77 -12.61 143.68
CA THR A 3 67.60 -11.33 142.94
C THR A 3 67.76 -11.51 141.42
N ARG A 4 68.80 -12.22 140.98
CA ARG A 4 69.04 -12.54 139.57
C ARG A 4 67.89 -13.29 138.89
N VAL A 5 67.24 -14.22 139.60
CA VAL A 5 66.11 -15.01 139.06
C VAL A 5 64.85 -14.15 138.94
N ASN A 6 64.65 -13.21 139.87
CA ASN A 6 63.54 -12.25 139.81
C ASN A 6 63.74 -11.22 138.69
N ASP A 7 64.98 -10.74 138.49
CA ASP A 7 65.34 -9.85 137.39
C ASP A 7 65.11 -10.53 136.04
N LEU A 8 65.58 -11.78 135.89
CA LEU A 8 65.36 -12.59 134.68
C LEU A 8 63.86 -12.85 134.43
N SER A 9 63.08 -13.14 135.47
CA SER A 9 61.64 -13.32 135.36
C SER A 9 60.92 -12.01 134.97
N SER A 10 61.42 -10.87 135.42
CA SER A 10 60.89 -9.55 135.04
C SER A 10 61.19 -9.22 133.57
N GLU A 11 62.39 -9.53 133.10
CA GLU A 11 62.82 -9.43 131.70
C GLU A 11 61.97 -10.34 130.81
N PHE A 12 61.79 -11.61 131.18
CA PHE A 12 60.92 -12.54 130.45
C PHE A 12 59.47 -12.06 130.39
N ARG A 13 58.90 -11.56 131.50
CA ARG A 13 57.54 -10.98 131.50
C ARG A 13 57.45 -9.75 130.60
N ARG A 14 58.47 -8.90 130.61
CA ARG A 14 58.54 -7.69 129.78
C ARG A 14 58.64 -8.04 128.30
N VAL A 15 59.55 -8.93 127.93
CA VAL A 15 59.75 -9.41 126.55
C VAL A 15 58.51 -10.15 126.06
N SER A 16 57.94 -11.05 126.87
CA SER A 16 56.71 -11.76 126.52
C SER A 16 55.54 -10.81 126.29
N LYS A 17 55.32 -9.86 127.20
CA LYS A 17 54.28 -8.83 127.05
C LYS A 17 54.51 -7.97 125.80
N MET A 18 55.75 -7.59 125.52
CA MET A 18 56.10 -6.81 124.34
C MET A 18 55.89 -7.60 123.04
N GLN A 19 56.25 -8.87 123.02
CA GLN A 19 56.07 -9.76 121.88
C GLN A 19 54.60 -10.05 121.61
N VAL A 20 53.79 -10.29 122.65
CA VAL A 20 52.33 -10.42 122.51
C VAL A 20 51.75 -9.14 121.92
N VAL A 21 52.11 -7.96 122.45
CA VAL A 21 51.64 -6.67 121.91
C VAL A 21 52.06 -6.48 120.45
N GLN A 22 53.29 -6.82 120.10
CA GLN A 22 53.80 -6.69 118.73
C GLN A 22 53.07 -7.63 117.76
N THR A 23 52.90 -8.90 118.12
CA THR A 23 52.14 -9.88 117.32
C THR A 23 50.68 -9.47 117.19
N THR A 24 50.02 -9.05 118.28
CA THR A 24 48.63 -8.58 118.23
C THR A 24 48.50 -7.35 117.34
N ARG A 25 49.43 -6.39 117.42
CA ARG A 25 49.44 -5.22 116.54
C ARG A 25 49.60 -5.62 115.08
N GLN A 26 50.49 -6.56 114.78
CA GLN A 26 50.71 -7.05 113.43
C GLN A 26 49.46 -7.77 112.88
N ILE A 27 48.81 -8.60 113.68
CA ILE A 27 47.55 -9.26 113.32
C ILE A 27 46.45 -8.23 113.05
N ILE A 28 46.33 -7.17 113.86
CA ILE A 28 45.34 -6.11 113.62
C ILE A 28 45.63 -5.40 112.30
N LEU A 29 46.88 -5.00 112.05
CA LEU A 29 47.27 -4.34 110.80
C LEU A 29 47.04 -5.23 109.58
N GLU A 30 47.33 -6.53 109.69
CA GLU A 30 47.09 -7.49 108.63
C GLU A 30 45.60 -7.68 108.36
N ASN A 31 44.76 -7.79 109.41
CA ASN A 31 43.31 -7.83 109.25
C ASN A 31 42.76 -6.55 108.61
N VAL A 32 43.29 -5.38 108.98
CA VAL A 32 42.92 -4.11 108.32
C VAL A 32 43.32 -4.14 106.84
N ARG A 33 44.52 -4.64 106.51
CA ARG A 33 44.97 -4.79 105.12
C ARG A 33 44.07 -5.74 104.34
N LEU A 34 43.72 -6.89 104.91
CA LEU A 34 42.85 -7.89 104.29
C LEU A 34 41.44 -7.34 104.07
N ASN A 35 40.87 -6.63 105.05
CA ASN A 35 39.57 -5.98 104.90
C ASN A 35 39.58 -4.93 103.78
N ASN A 36 40.64 -4.12 103.68
CA ASN A 36 40.77 -3.15 102.58
C ASN A 36 40.88 -3.85 101.22
N GLN A 37 41.63 -4.95 101.12
CA GLN A 37 41.70 -5.74 99.89
C GLN A 37 40.36 -6.38 99.53
N MET A 38 39.64 -6.89 100.52
CA MET A 38 38.32 -7.50 100.31
C MET A 38 37.29 -6.46 99.85
N ALA A 39 37.33 -5.24 100.40
CA ALA A 39 36.49 -4.13 99.94
C ALA A 39 36.80 -3.71 98.49
N LEU A 40 38.09 -3.72 98.08
CA LEU A 40 38.47 -3.47 96.68
C LEU A 40 37.93 -4.56 95.75
N ILE A 41 38.10 -5.83 96.12
CA ILE A 41 37.59 -6.97 95.33
C ILE A 41 36.07 -6.94 95.24
N GLU A 42 35.38 -6.59 96.33
CA GLU A 42 33.93 -6.43 96.34
C GLU A 42 33.48 -5.31 95.40
N ASN A 43 34.20 -4.18 95.38
CA ASN A 43 33.92 -3.10 94.44
C ASN A 43 34.12 -3.53 92.97
N ASP A 44 35.22 -4.22 92.67
CA ASP A 44 35.50 -4.76 91.33
C ASP A 44 34.43 -5.79 90.91
N TYR A 45 33.98 -6.64 91.84
CA TYR A 45 32.92 -7.61 91.60
C TYR A 45 31.58 -6.93 91.29
N ASN A 46 31.21 -5.89 92.06
CA ASN A 46 29.99 -5.13 91.83
C ASN A 46 30.01 -4.39 90.49
N GLU A 47 31.16 -3.80 90.10
CA GLU A 47 31.32 -3.18 88.79
C GLU A 47 31.21 -4.22 87.66
N PHE A 48 31.82 -5.40 87.85
CA PHE A 48 31.72 -6.50 86.89
C PHE A 48 30.28 -6.99 86.74
N GLU A 49 29.54 -7.17 87.85
CA GLU A 49 28.14 -7.57 87.83
C GLU A 49 27.26 -6.54 87.10
N ALA A 50 27.46 -5.24 87.37
CA ALA A 50 26.76 -4.16 86.68
C ALA A 50 27.05 -4.17 85.17
N LYS A 51 28.33 -4.32 84.76
CA LYS A 51 28.70 -4.44 83.34
C LYS A 51 28.05 -5.65 82.68
N ASN A 52 28.02 -6.79 83.38
CA ASN A 52 27.42 -8.01 82.86
C ASN A 52 25.89 -7.89 82.73
N GLY A 53 25.25 -7.16 83.65
CA GLY A 53 23.85 -6.75 83.56
C GLY A 53 23.57 -5.94 82.30
N ASN A 54 24.35 -4.87 82.07
CA ASN A 54 24.22 -4.02 80.88
C ASN A 54 24.42 -4.81 79.58
N ILE A 55 25.41 -5.70 79.52
CA ILE A 55 25.66 -6.55 78.34
C ILE A 55 24.48 -7.48 78.07
N ARG A 56 23.84 -8.04 79.12
CA ARG A 56 22.65 -8.89 78.95
C ARG A 56 21.46 -8.10 78.41
N GLU A 57 21.25 -6.88 78.89
CA GLU A 57 20.18 -6.01 78.38
C GLU A 57 20.44 -5.59 76.94
N GLU A 58 21.67 -5.18 76.61
CA GLU A 58 22.07 -4.84 75.24
C GLU A 58 21.88 -6.03 74.30
N LYS A 59 22.26 -7.24 74.73
CA LYS A 59 22.05 -8.47 73.96
C LYS A 59 20.57 -8.75 73.72
N LYS A 60 19.70 -8.56 74.73
CA LYS A 60 18.25 -8.71 74.57
C LYS A 60 17.69 -7.68 73.59
N SER A 61 18.13 -6.42 73.70
CA SER A 61 17.73 -5.34 72.81
C SER A 61 18.11 -5.63 71.36
N LYS A 62 19.39 -5.97 71.10
CA LYS A 62 19.87 -6.34 69.76
C LYS A 62 19.18 -7.60 69.22
N SER A 63 18.92 -8.59 70.06
CA SER A 63 18.19 -9.80 69.64
C SER A 63 16.78 -9.48 69.16
N LEU A 64 16.10 -8.52 69.81
CA LEU A 64 14.78 -8.07 69.39
C LEU A 64 14.87 -7.30 68.06
N GLU A 65 15.86 -6.42 67.92
CA GLU A 65 16.11 -5.67 66.68
C GLU A 65 16.34 -6.61 65.49
N TYR A 66 17.18 -7.64 65.64
CA TYR A 66 17.40 -8.65 64.59
C TYR A 66 16.11 -9.39 64.24
N SER A 67 15.30 -9.78 65.23
CA SER A 67 14.04 -10.46 64.97
C SER A 67 13.05 -9.58 64.19
N LEU A 68 13.02 -8.27 64.46
CA LEU A 68 12.17 -7.33 63.72
C LEU A 68 12.68 -7.11 62.29
N LEU A 69 14.01 -7.05 62.13
CA LEU A 69 14.65 -6.90 60.82
C LEU A 69 14.37 -8.12 59.92
N ASP A 70 14.51 -9.33 60.47
CA ASP A 70 14.21 -10.59 59.77
C ASP A 70 12.76 -10.65 59.30
N GLU A 71 11.81 -10.25 60.14
CA GLU A 71 10.39 -10.24 59.75
C GLU A 71 10.11 -9.19 58.67
N ARG A 72 10.72 -8.01 58.77
CA ARG A 72 10.64 -6.99 57.74
C ARG A 72 11.21 -7.50 56.41
N GLU A 73 12.35 -8.16 56.42
CA GLU A 73 12.96 -8.74 55.23
C GLU A 73 12.03 -9.78 54.59
N ARG A 74 11.47 -10.69 55.39
CA ARG A 74 10.49 -11.69 54.91
C ARG A 74 9.25 -11.04 54.29
N MET A 75 8.72 -9.98 54.91
CA MET A 75 7.59 -9.24 54.34
C MET A 75 7.95 -8.57 53.03
N MET A 76 9.13 -7.93 52.94
CA MET A 76 9.62 -7.30 51.72
C MET A 76 9.85 -8.32 50.61
N ALA A 77 10.46 -9.48 50.91
CA ALA A 77 10.64 -10.56 49.95
C ALA A 77 9.30 -11.08 49.41
N LYS A 78 8.29 -11.27 50.28
CA LYS A 78 6.93 -11.65 49.87
C LYS A 78 6.29 -10.58 48.97
N LYS A 79 6.42 -9.30 49.32
CA LYS A 79 5.90 -8.19 48.51
C LYS A 79 6.58 -8.14 47.15
N ASN A 80 7.91 -8.19 47.11
CA ASN A 80 8.69 -8.19 45.88
C ASN A 80 8.29 -9.36 44.98
N ARG A 81 8.14 -10.57 45.52
CA ARG A 81 7.68 -11.73 44.74
C ARG A 81 6.32 -11.49 44.09
N LYS A 82 5.35 -10.93 44.83
CA LYS A 82 4.03 -10.58 44.28
C LYS A 82 4.13 -9.52 43.19
N THR A 83 4.97 -8.50 43.39
CA THR A 83 5.20 -7.45 42.40
C THR A 83 5.86 -8.00 41.13
N TYR A 84 6.85 -8.89 41.25
CA TYR A 84 7.45 -9.57 40.10
C TYR A 84 6.43 -10.38 39.31
N GLN A 85 5.58 -11.16 39.99
CA GLN A 85 4.50 -11.90 39.33
C GLN A 85 3.50 -10.98 38.62
N LEU A 86 3.23 -9.80 39.17
CA LEU A 86 2.38 -8.81 38.50
C LEU A 86 3.08 -8.23 37.26
N ILE A 87 4.37 -7.91 37.36
CA ILE A 87 5.16 -7.42 36.23
C ILE A 87 5.20 -8.47 35.11
N GLU A 88 5.42 -9.74 35.45
CA GLU A 88 5.41 -10.85 34.50
C GLU A 88 4.07 -10.94 33.76
N LYS A 89 2.95 -10.95 34.48
CA LYS A 89 1.61 -10.94 33.88
C LYS A 89 1.35 -9.74 32.98
N LEU A 90 1.73 -8.54 33.43
CA LEU A 90 1.57 -7.33 32.62
C LEU A 90 2.45 -7.37 31.37
N THR A 91 3.63 -7.97 31.47
CA THR A 91 4.52 -8.17 30.32
C THR A 91 3.89 -9.15 29.33
N ASP A 92 3.35 -10.27 29.80
CA ASP A 92 2.64 -11.24 28.96
C ASP A 92 1.44 -10.58 28.25
N GLU A 93 0.62 -9.80 28.97
CA GLU A 93 -0.49 -9.05 28.39
C GLU A 93 -0.03 -8.03 27.34
N CYS A 94 1.08 -7.31 27.60
CA CYS A 94 1.67 -6.41 26.61
C CYS A 94 2.11 -7.14 25.35
N THR A 95 2.81 -8.27 25.47
CA THR A 95 3.24 -9.06 24.30
C THR A 95 2.07 -9.61 23.50
N ALA A 96 1.00 -10.06 24.18
CA ALA A 96 -0.23 -10.50 23.52
C ALA A 96 -0.91 -9.34 22.77
N ASN A 97 -0.96 -8.16 23.38
CA ASN A 97 -1.51 -6.96 22.74
C ASN A 97 -0.67 -6.51 21.53
N GLU A 98 0.67 -6.59 21.60
CA GLU A 98 1.56 -6.30 20.48
C GLU A 98 1.32 -7.25 19.31
N GLN A 99 1.18 -8.56 19.58
CA GLN A 99 0.82 -9.55 18.55
C GLN A 99 -0.56 -9.27 17.95
N PHE A 100 -1.52 -8.87 18.78
CA PHE A 100 -2.86 -8.51 18.31
C PHE A 100 -2.81 -7.28 17.40
N ILE A 101 -2.06 -6.24 17.77
CA ILE A 101 -1.85 -5.04 16.92
C ILE A 101 -1.19 -5.43 15.60
N ALA A 102 -0.14 -6.25 15.63
CA ALA A 102 0.50 -6.72 14.39
C ALA A 102 -0.49 -7.45 13.46
N SER A 103 -1.40 -8.25 14.02
CA SER A 103 -2.45 -8.93 13.24
C SER A 103 -3.49 -7.96 12.66
N LEU A 104 -3.76 -6.84 13.33
CA LEU A 104 -4.63 -5.79 12.82
C LEU A 104 -3.96 -5.00 11.71
N ASP A 105 -2.66 -4.71 11.83
CA ASP A 105 -1.88 -4.04 10.80
C ASP A 105 -1.78 -4.87 9.51
N GLU A 106 -1.63 -6.20 9.64
CA GLU A 106 -1.69 -7.11 8.49
C GLU A 106 -3.07 -7.08 7.82
N LYS A 107 -4.15 -7.08 8.62
CA LYS A 107 -5.51 -6.95 8.08
C LYS A 107 -5.71 -5.60 7.39
N LEU A 108 -5.28 -4.49 7.98
CA LEU A 108 -5.35 -3.17 7.35
C LEU A 108 -4.60 -3.15 6.03
N SER A 109 -3.40 -3.71 5.97
CA SER A 109 -2.62 -3.82 4.73
C SER A 109 -3.36 -4.61 3.66
N SER A 110 -4.05 -5.70 4.03
CA SER A 110 -4.90 -6.45 3.09
C SER A 110 -6.13 -5.67 2.63
N PHE A 111 -6.74 -4.87 3.51
CA PHE A 111 -7.83 -3.97 3.14
C PHE A 111 -7.35 -2.92 2.13
N ASP A 112 -6.21 -2.30 2.36
CA ASP A 112 -5.63 -1.32 1.44
C ASP A 112 -5.37 -1.93 0.06
N TYR A 113 -4.86 -3.16 0.01
CA TYR A 113 -4.70 -3.90 -1.24
C TYR A 113 -6.05 -4.17 -1.93
N THR A 114 -7.07 -4.59 -1.18
CA THR A 114 -8.40 -4.80 -1.77
C THR A 114 -9.04 -3.50 -2.26
N GLN A 115 -8.78 -2.37 -1.58
CA GLN A 115 -9.28 -1.07 -2.00
C GLN A 115 -8.61 -0.63 -3.30
N GLN A 116 -7.29 -0.80 -3.43
CA GLN A 116 -6.57 -0.54 -4.69
C GLN A 116 -7.14 -1.39 -5.83
N LEU A 117 -7.46 -2.66 -5.58
CA LEU A 117 -8.06 -3.53 -6.58
C LEU A 117 -9.47 -3.07 -6.97
N ILE A 118 -10.28 -2.58 -6.03
CA ILE A 118 -11.60 -2.00 -6.32
C ILE A 118 -11.44 -0.78 -7.21
N ASP A 119 -10.54 0.14 -6.87
CA ASP A 119 -10.29 1.36 -7.65
C ASP A 119 -9.82 1.03 -9.09
N GLU A 120 -8.96 0.01 -9.25
CA GLU A 120 -8.54 -0.49 -10.56
C GLU A 120 -9.71 -1.07 -11.37
N LEU A 121 -10.59 -1.83 -10.72
CA LEU A 121 -11.78 -2.40 -11.36
C LEU A 121 -12.78 -1.33 -11.76
N GLU A 122 -12.97 -0.29 -10.94
CA GLU A 122 -13.83 0.86 -11.27
C GLU A 122 -13.29 1.62 -12.48
N GLN A 123 -11.99 1.90 -12.53
CA GLN A 123 -11.34 2.52 -13.69
C GLN A 123 -11.48 1.66 -14.96
N LEU A 124 -11.35 0.33 -14.82
CA LEU A 124 -11.54 -0.58 -15.94
C LEU A 124 -12.99 -0.56 -16.42
N ASN A 125 -13.95 -0.56 -15.49
CA ASN A 125 -15.38 -0.51 -15.82
C ASN A 125 -15.73 0.79 -16.55
N GLU A 126 -15.28 1.94 -16.05
CA GLU A 126 -15.45 3.24 -16.71
C GLU A 126 -14.87 3.22 -18.13
N LYS A 127 -13.65 2.69 -18.29
CA LYS A 127 -13.02 2.55 -19.61
C LYS A 127 -13.82 1.65 -20.55
N THR A 128 -14.43 0.58 -20.04
CA THR A 128 -15.30 -0.29 -20.85
C THR A 128 -16.62 0.38 -21.20
N GLU A 129 -17.21 1.15 -20.30
CA GLU A 129 -18.42 1.93 -20.55
C GLU A 129 -18.18 2.99 -21.65
N ILE A 130 -17.06 3.71 -21.58
CA ILE A 130 -16.68 4.67 -22.63
C ILE A 130 -16.52 3.96 -23.98
N ARG A 131 -15.82 2.82 -24.04
CA ARG A 131 -15.67 2.03 -25.27
C ARG A 131 -16.99 1.52 -25.80
N LEU A 132 -17.89 1.10 -24.91
CA LEU A 132 -19.23 0.65 -25.29
C LEU A 132 -20.03 1.80 -25.89
N SER A 133 -20.00 3.00 -25.28
CA SER A 133 -20.63 4.20 -25.81
C SER A 133 -20.11 4.56 -27.20
N GLN A 134 -18.79 4.55 -27.38
CA GLN A 134 -18.16 4.78 -28.69
C GLN A 134 -18.60 3.75 -29.73
N ALA A 135 -18.64 2.46 -29.37
CA ALA A 135 -19.09 1.41 -30.29
C ALA A 135 -20.59 1.52 -30.64
N LEU A 136 -21.42 2.06 -29.74
CA LEU A 136 -22.83 2.36 -30.00
C LEU A 136 -22.98 3.54 -30.96
N GLU A 137 -22.25 4.63 -30.74
CA GLU A 137 -22.22 5.79 -31.65
C GLU A 137 -21.73 5.39 -33.06
N GLU A 138 -20.67 4.59 -33.14
CA GLU A 138 -20.18 4.04 -34.41
C GLU A 138 -21.26 3.19 -35.09
N ASN A 139 -21.93 2.31 -34.35
CA ASN A 139 -23.04 1.51 -34.90
C ASN A 139 -24.19 2.37 -35.40
N GLU A 140 -24.56 3.43 -34.67
CA GLU A 140 -25.60 4.35 -35.08
C GLU A 140 -25.21 5.11 -36.36
N SER A 141 -23.97 5.58 -36.46
CA SER A 141 -23.44 6.23 -37.66
C SER A 141 -23.45 5.28 -38.88
N LEU A 142 -23.06 4.02 -38.69
CA LEU A 142 -23.09 2.99 -39.73
C LEU A 142 -24.52 2.67 -40.14
N ARG A 143 -25.46 2.55 -39.19
CA ARG A 143 -26.89 2.38 -39.49
C ARG A 143 -27.45 3.56 -40.30
N SER A 144 -27.10 4.78 -39.92
CA SER A 144 -27.48 5.99 -40.68
C SER A 144 -26.91 5.94 -42.11
N SER A 145 -25.63 5.58 -42.28
CA SER A 145 -25.02 5.42 -43.60
C SER A 145 -25.68 4.32 -44.44
N ILE A 146 -26.03 3.18 -43.83
CA ILE A 146 -26.77 2.10 -44.50
C ILE A 146 -28.14 2.59 -44.96
N THR A 147 -28.91 3.26 -44.10
CA THR A 147 -30.24 3.79 -44.50
C THR A 147 -30.16 4.83 -45.61
N GLN A 148 -29.16 5.71 -45.59
CA GLN A 148 -28.89 6.63 -46.71
C GLN A 148 -28.51 5.88 -47.99
N GLY A 149 -27.67 4.84 -47.87
CA GLY A 149 -27.33 3.95 -48.98
C GLY A 149 -28.54 3.23 -49.56
N GLU A 150 -29.46 2.76 -48.72
CA GLU A 150 -30.72 2.14 -49.14
C GLU A 150 -31.66 3.16 -49.81
N GLN A 151 -31.76 4.37 -49.29
CA GLN A 151 -32.56 5.45 -49.89
C GLN A 151 -32.04 5.82 -51.28
N THR A 152 -30.73 6.06 -51.41
CA THR A 152 -30.12 6.34 -52.72
C THR A 152 -30.31 5.18 -53.68
N ARG A 153 -30.10 3.92 -53.23
CA ARG A 153 -30.36 2.72 -54.04
C ARG A 153 -31.82 2.61 -54.48
N SER A 154 -32.77 2.97 -53.62
CA SER A 154 -34.20 3.01 -53.96
C SER A 154 -34.50 4.08 -55.01
N GLN A 155 -33.92 5.27 -54.88
CA GLN A 155 -34.03 6.33 -55.90
C GLN A 155 -33.45 5.89 -57.25
N TYR A 156 -32.24 5.32 -57.27
CA TYR A 156 -31.66 4.73 -58.48
C TYR A 156 -32.53 3.61 -59.04
N GLY A 157 -33.16 2.78 -58.20
CA GLY A 157 -34.10 1.75 -58.62
C GLY A 157 -35.35 2.34 -59.29
N HIS A 158 -35.93 3.40 -58.71
CA HIS A 158 -37.04 4.13 -59.30
C HIS A 158 -36.68 4.78 -60.63
N ASP A 159 -35.53 5.43 -60.71
CA ASP A 159 -35.07 6.10 -61.94
C ASP A 159 -34.69 5.10 -63.03
N MET A 160 -34.10 3.95 -62.66
CA MET A 160 -33.87 2.84 -63.58
C MET A 160 -35.18 2.24 -64.09
N ASN A 161 -36.21 2.12 -63.24
CA ASN A 161 -37.53 1.66 -63.66
C ASN A 161 -38.23 2.67 -64.58
N LYS A 162 -38.10 3.98 -64.33
CA LYS A 162 -38.56 5.02 -65.25
C LYS A 162 -37.83 4.92 -66.59
N ALA A 163 -36.50 4.77 -66.57
CA ALA A 163 -35.70 4.59 -67.78
C ALA A 163 -36.13 3.34 -68.57
N LYS A 164 -36.33 2.20 -67.90
CA LYS A 164 -36.86 0.97 -68.53
C LYS A 164 -38.23 1.18 -69.15
N ARG A 165 -39.14 1.94 -68.52
CA ARG A 165 -40.45 2.28 -69.11
C ARG A 165 -40.31 3.16 -70.34
N VAL A 166 -39.48 4.20 -70.30
CA VAL A 166 -39.25 5.08 -71.47
C VAL A 166 -38.58 4.32 -72.61
N ILE A 167 -37.59 3.45 -72.32
CA ILE A 167 -36.99 2.55 -73.31
C ILE A 167 -38.05 1.59 -73.87
N GLY A 168 -38.88 0.97 -73.02
CA GLY A 168 -39.97 0.11 -73.47
C GLY A 168 -40.97 0.83 -74.39
N ASN A 169 -41.38 2.04 -74.00
CA ASN A 169 -42.30 2.87 -74.78
C ASN A 169 -41.68 3.31 -76.11
N THR A 170 -40.40 3.69 -76.13
CA THR A 170 -39.70 4.05 -77.37
C THR A 170 -39.47 2.86 -78.28
N VAL A 171 -39.12 1.69 -77.75
CA VAL A 171 -39.04 0.44 -78.52
C VAL A 171 -40.41 0.06 -79.09
N GLN A 172 -41.50 0.20 -78.33
CA GLN A 172 -42.85 0.00 -78.83
C GLN A 172 -43.24 1.02 -79.91
N ALA A 173 -42.92 2.30 -79.73
CA ALA A 173 -43.17 3.34 -80.75
C ALA A 173 -42.37 3.08 -82.03
N LEU A 174 -41.09 2.70 -81.91
CA LEU A 174 -40.25 2.29 -83.04
C LEU A 174 -40.81 1.03 -83.72
N LYS A 175 -41.28 0.04 -82.95
CA LYS A 175 -41.96 -1.15 -83.47
C LYS A 175 -43.23 -0.76 -84.24
N HIS A 176 -44.03 0.18 -83.75
CA HIS A 176 -45.19 0.72 -84.47
C HIS A 176 -44.83 1.47 -85.75
N VAL A 177 -43.71 2.21 -85.78
CA VAL A 177 -43.23 2.88 -87.00
C VAL A 177 -42.75 1.86 -88.04
N ILE A 178 -42.01 0.83 -87.61
CA ILE A 178 -41.49 -0.22 -88.50
C ILE A 178 -42.62 -1.13 -88.99
N GLN A 179 -43.59 -1.48 -88.14
CA GLN A 179 -44.73 -2.34 -88.52
C GLN A 179 -45.86 -1.58 -89.21
N GLY A 180 -46.02 -0.28 -88.94
CA GLY A 180 -46.94 0.63 -89.63
C GLY A 180 -46.43 1.14 -90.99
N SER A 181 -45.29 0.61 -91.44
CA SER A 181 -44.75 0.83 -92.80
C SER A 181 -45.45 -0.03 -93.87
N SER A 182 -46.43 -0.85 -93.49
CA SER A 182 -47.28 -1.57 -94.44
C SER A 182 -48.33 -0.61 -95.02
N GLU A 183 -48.10 -0.25 -96.27
CA GLU A 183 -49.03 0.29 -97.27
C GLU A 183 -50.50 0.42 -96.82
N THR A 184 -50.95 1.63 -96.43
CA THR A 184 -52.32 2.21 -96.64
C THR A 184 -52.62 3.44 -95.76
N LEU A 185 -51.72 4.42 -95.58
CA LEU A 185 -52.08 5.66 -94.85
C LEU A 185 -51.52 6.95 -95.46
N ASP A 186 -52.39 7.97 -95.44
CA ASP A 186 -52.29 9.33 -95.96
C ASP A 186 -51.03 10.08 -95.47
N ALA A 187 -50.44 10.90 -96.33
CA ALA A 187 -49.11 11.50 -96.13
C ALA A 187 -49.02 12.38 -94.87
N SER A 188 -50.13 13.00 -94.46
CA SER A 188 -50.20 13.83 -93.25
C SER A 188 -50.07 13.01 -91.95
N ARG A 189 -50.66 11.81 -91.88
CA ARG A 189 -50.59 10.96 -90.68
C ARG A 189 -49.20 10.32 -90.49
N LYS A 190 -48.47 10.06 -91.58
CA LYS A 190 -47.08 9.59 -91.51
C LYS A 190 -46.14 10.63 -90.89
N ILE A 191 -46.43 11.92 -91.10
CA ILE A 191 -45.66 13.03 -90.53
C ILE A 191 -45.93 13.14 -89.02
N ASP A 192 -47.19 13.04 -88.58
CA ASP A 192 -47.53 13.08 -87.16
C ASP A 192 -46.94 11.89 -86.38
N ILE A 193 -46.96 10.69 -86.97
CA ILE A 193 -46.36 9.50 -86.35
C ILE A 193 -44.83 9.64 -86.26
N ARG A 194 -44.17 10.20 -87.28
CA ARG A 194 -42.72 10.50 -87.24
C ARG A 194 -42.41 11.58 -86.21
N LEU A 195 -43.18 12.66 -86.14
CA LEU A 195 -43.01 13.72 -85.14
C LEU A 195 -43.17 13.19 -83.72
N ASN A 196 -44.16 12.33 -83.49
CA ASN A 196 -44.35 11.69 -82.19
C ASN A 196 -43.20 10.70 -81.86
N ALA A 197 -42.71 9.93 -82.84
CA ALA A 197 -41.53 9.09 -82.66
C ALA A 197 -40.25 9.90 -82.37
N PHE A 198 -40.02 11.01 -83.08
CA PHE A 198 -38.90 11.91 -82.83
C PHE A 198 -39.00 12.60 -81.47
N GLN A 199 -40.20 13.02 -81.05
CA GLN A 199 -40.44 13.60 -79.74
C GLN A 199 -40.18 12.60 -78.61
N ASN A 200 -40.59 11.34 -78.80
CA ASN A 200 -40.30 10.26 -77.84
C ASN A 200 -38.80 9.88 -77.80
N ILE A 201 -38.09 9.94 -78.93
CA ILE A 201 -36.63 9.74 -78.99
C ILE A 201 -35.90 10.92 -78.32
N LEU A 202 -36.34 12.16 -78.56
CA LEU A 202 -35.82 13.36 -77.88
C LEU A 202 -36.04 13.27 -76.37
N GLN A 203 -37.19 12.79 -75.94
CA GLN A 203 -37.49 12.58 -74.53
C GLN A 203 -36.62 11.45 -73.92
N LEU A 204 -36.38 10.37 -74.66
CA LEU A 204 -35.43 9.31 -74.27
C LEU A 204 -34.00 9.84 -74.15
N LEU A 205 -33.56 10.68 -75.09
CA LEU A 205 -32.23 11.27 -75.08
C LEU A 205 -32.08 12.22 -73.89
N ASN A 206 -33.09 13.04 -73.61
CA ASN A 206 -33.09 13.98 -72.48
C ASN A 206 -33.05 13.22 -71.13
N VAL A 207 -33.83 12.13 -71.02
CA VAL A 207 -33.79 11.23 -69.85
C VAL A 207 -32.43 10.54 -69.73
N ALA A 208 -31.84 10.06 -70.84
CA ALA A 208 -30.53 9.44 -70.85
C ALA A 208 -29.40 10.42 -70.47
N THR A 209 -29.48 11.69 -70.88
CA THR A 209 -28.56 12.75 -70.45
C THR A 209 -28.72 13.09 -68.97
N GLN A 210 -29.94 13.11 -68.43
CA GLN A 210 -30.18 13.30 -67.00
C GLN A 210 -29.66 12.13 -66.15
N LEU A 211 -29.69 10.91 -66.68
CA LEU A 211 -29.12 9.70 -66.08
C LEU A 211 -27.61 9.55 -66.32
N GLY A 212 -26.98 10.44 -67.10
CA GLY A 212 -25.55 10.39 -67.41
C GLY A 212 -25.11 9.24 -68.32
N ILE A 213 -26.05 8.58 -69.01
CA ILE A 213 -25.79 7.48 -69.94
C ILE A 213 -25.88 8.03 -71.37
N GLY A 214 -24.76 8.52 -71.90
CA GLY A 214 -24.64 9.04 -73.26
C GLY A 214 -23.37 9.91 -73.43
N PRO A 215 -22.85 10.10 -74.66
CA PRO A 215 -21.69 10.95 -74.89
C PRO A 215 -21.99 12.38 -74.45
N LYS A 216 -21.13 12.97 -73.62
CA LYS A 216 -21.30 14.34 -73.11
C LYS A 216 -21.28 15.31 -74.31
N LEU A 217 -22.15 16.34 -74.33
CA LEU A 217 -22.21 17.33 -75.42
C LEU A 217 -20.87 18.03 -75.72
N ASN A 218 -19.95 18.07 -74.74
CA ASN A 218 -18.61 18.61 -74.92
C ASN A 218 -17.74 17.79 -75.90
N ASP A 219 -18.03 16.50 -76.12
CA ASP A 219 -17.30 15.66 -77.09
C ASP A 219 -17.78 15.86 -78.54
N LEU A 220 -18.98 16.45 -78.76
CA LEU A 220 -19.51 16.71 -80.09
C LEU A 220 -19.10 18.08 -80.65
N ALA A 221 -18.76 19.05 -79.79
CA ALA A 221 -18.34 20.40 -80.17
C ALA A 221 -16.83 20.50 -80.52
N ALA A 222 -16.01 19.51 -80.16
CA ALA A 222 -14.55 19.60 -80.27
C ALA A 222 -13.98 19.34 -81.69
N LYS A 223 -14.80 19.30 -82.75
CA LYS A 223 -14.32 18.89 -84.09
C LYS A 223 -14.29 19.96 -85.18
N ASN A 224 -14.63 21.21 -84.90
CA ASN A 224 -14.44 22.31 -85.85
C ASN A 224 -14.10 23.61 -85.12
N GLU A 225 -12.81 23.84 -84.83
CA GLU A 225 -12.24 25.18 -85.04
C GLU A 225 -10.72 25.15 -85.12
N ILE A 226 -10.26 26.02 -86.00
CA ILE A 226 -8.97 26.08 -86.65
C ILE A 226 -8.00 26.88 -85.78
N LYS A 227 -6.72 26.52 -85.86
CA LYS A 227 -5.56 27.27 -85.35
C LYS A 227 -5.70 28.79 -85.58
N THR A 228 -5.64 29.56 -84.51
CA THR A 228 -4.99 30.89 -84.53
C THR A 228 -4.02 31.00 -83.35
N LYS A 229 -2.75 31.26 -83.70
CA LYS A 229 -1.68 31.61 -82.78
C LYS A 229 -1.58 33.13 -82.71
N SER A 230 -1.49 33.68 -81.49
CA SER A 230 -0.74 34.91 -81.13
C SER A 230 -0.74 35.02 -79.60
N VAL A 231 0.32 34.62 -78.87
CA VAL A 231 1.48 35.43 -78.42
C VAL A 231 1.06 36.73 -77.70
N GLY A 232 0.94 36.71 -76.37
CA GLY A 232 1.83 37.38 -75.40
C GLY A 232 0.97 38.31 -74.51
N VAL A 233 1.15 38.55 -73.21
CA VAL A 233 2.31 38.61 -72.31
C VAL A 233 1.82 38.40 -70.85
N GLN A 234 2.77 37.96 -70.02
CA GLN A 234 2.84 37.73 -68.56
C GLN A 234 2.09 38.77 -67.68
N THR A 235 1.65 38.44 -66.45
CA THR A 235 2.49 38.51 -65.24
C THR A 235 2.07 37.62 -64.05
N SER A 236 3.12 37.12 -63.37
CA SER A 236 3.26 36.80 -61.90
C SER A 236 2.39 35.69 -61.29
N ILE A 237 2.92 34.47 -61.04
CA ILE A 237 3.80 34.04 -59.94
C ILE A 237 3.12 34.11 -58.55
N SER A 238 2.80 32.95 -57.98
CA SER A 238 3.35 32.43 -56.70
C SER A 238 2.52 31.20 -56.27
N ASN A 239 3.01 29.95 -56.40
CA ASN A 239 3.70 29.18 -55.34
C ASN A 239 2.78 28.90 -54.11
N ARG A 240 2.49 27.68 -53.62
CA ARG A 240 3.14 26.36 -53.66
C ARG A 240 2.12 25.26 -53.31
N ASN A 241 2.12 24.17 -54.07
CA ASN A 241 2.11 22.79 -53.54
C ASN A 241 3.59 22.42 -53.24
N PRO A 242 3.97 21.42 -52.41
CA PRO A 242 3.41 20.05 -52.45
C PRO A 242 3.38 19.23 -51.13
N THR A 243 2.40 18.33 -51.11
CA THR A 243 2.36 16.86 -50.86
C THR A 243 3.62 16.08 -50.35
N PRO A 244 3.58 14.73 -50.19
CA PRO A 244 3.71 14.04 -48.91
C PRO A 244 4.94 13.09 -48.89
N TYR A 245 5.27 12.52 -47.74
CA TYR A 245 6.21 11.39 -47.62
C TYR A 245 5.76 10.51 -46.45
N HIS A 246 6.08 9.23 -46.31
CA HIS A 246 6.38 8.08 -47.17
C HIS A 246 6.52 6.94 -46.12
N LEU A 247 5.94 5.77 -46.37
CA LEU A 247 6.15 4.54 -45.59
C LEU A 247 7.63 4.12 -45.51
N GLN A 248 8.03 3.56 -44.36
CA GLN A 248 8.94 2.40 -44.15
C GLN A 248 9.01 2.14 -42.63
N THR A 249 8.48 1.05 -42.05
CA THR A 249 9.07 -0.30 -41.89
C THR A 249 10.58 -0.31 -41.64
N ASP A 250 11.02 -0.58 -40.40
CA ASP A 250 11.67 -1.85 -40.03
C ASP A 250 12.28 -1.86 -38.61
N SER A 251 11.99 -2.96 -37.91
CA SER A 251 12.84 -3.79 -37.03
C SER A 251 13.73 -3.22 -35.90
N SER A 252 13.84 -4.07 -34.87
CA SER A 252 14.87 -4.19 -33.81
C SER A 252 14.56 -3.43 -32.50
N THR A 253 14.71 -3.95 -31.28
CA THR A 253 15.16 -5.25 -30.75
C THR A 253 14.83 -5.25 -29.24
N LEU A 254 14.46 -6.41 -28.70
CA LEU A 254 14.48 -6.70 -27.25
C LEU A 254 15.88 -6.46 -26.64
N PRO A 255 15.98 -6.39 -25.31
CA PRO A 255 16.87 -7.35 -24.68
C PRO A 255 16.18 -8.13 -23.55
N ARG A 256 16.33 -9.45 -23.65
CA ARG A 256 16.16 -10.42 -22.57
C ARG A 256 17.50 -11.14 -22.42
N GLN A 257 18.15 -11.00 -21.26
CA GLN A 257 19.09 -11.95 -20.68
C GLN A 257 18.86 -11.83 -19.16
N SER A 258 18.30 -12.75 -18.39
CA SER A 258 18.49 -14.19 -18.15
C SER A 258 19.83 -14.59 -17.51
N SER A 259 19.68 -15.31 -16.39
CA SER A 259 20.58 -16.28 -15.72
C SER A 259 21.62 -15.72 -14.73
N THR A 260 22.00 -16.35 -13.61
CA THR A 260 21.57 -17.49 -12.77
C THR A 260 22.62 -17.59 -11.66
N VAL A 261 22.26 -17.69 -10.37
CA VAL A 261 23.02 -18.43 -9.32
C VAL A 261 22.01 -18.77 -8.21
N GLU A 262 21.34 -19.93 -8.22
CA GLU A 262 21.72 -21.20 -7.60
C GLU A 262 22.17 -21.16 -6.11
N LYS A 263 21.39 -21.90 -5.31
CA LYS A 263 21.79 -22.69 -4.13
C LYS A 263 22.16 -21.93 -2.85
N HIS A 264 21.37 -22.13 -1.78
CA HIS A 264 21.86 -22.81 -0.56
C HIS A 264 20.77 -23.02 0.53
N TYR A 265 20.62 -24.30 0.94
CA TYR A 265 19.99 -24.86 2.17
C TYR A 265 18.46 -24.72 2.31
N SER A 266 17.60 -25.75 2.37
CA SER A 266 17.76 -27.16 2.79
C SER A 266 18.58 -27.38 4.07
N SER A 267 18.11 -26.77 5.15
CA SER A 267 18.12 -27.29 6.51
C SER A 267 16.88 -26.68 7.17
N LEU A 268 15.83 -27.41 7.56
CA LEU A 268 15.86 -28.33 8.70
C LEU A 268 14.59 -29.20 8.65
N LEU A 269 14.79 -30.50 8.44
CA LEU A 269 13.93 -31.55 8.97
C LEU A 269 14.78 -32.19 10.08
N SER A 270 14.55 -31.83 11.34
CA SER A 270 14.93 -32.58 12.57
C SER A 270 14.87 -31.67 13.81
N ALA A 271 13.72 -31.64 14.47
CA ALA A 271 13.56 -31.60 15.93
C ALA A 271 12.12 -32.02 16.26
#